data_AF-A0A7C1IGN6-F1
#
_entry.id   AF-A0A7C1IGN6-F1
#
_cell.length_a   1.000
_cell.length_b   1.000
_cell.length_c   1.000
_cell.angle_alpha   90.00
_cell.angle_beta   90.00
_cell.angle_gamma   90.00
#
_symmetry.space_group_name_H-M   'P 1'
#
loop_
_entity.id
_entity.type
_entity.pdbx_description
1 polymer ?
#
loop_
_entity_poly.entity_id
_entity_poly.type
_entity_poly.pdbx_seq_one_letter_code
_entity_poly.pdbx_strand_id
1 'polypeptide(L)'
;MRFLGVDFGDKRTGLAVSDSDATLANPHAVIETDNELYLAERIAQLTDDLAVDAVVLGLPLNMDGTEGPQAKRVRAFAETLSKLISKPIDFFDERLSSYEADSLFPPGQMTRGQKKKRRDAVAAAVILQSFLDERRSAQRPSAQPNIIRLASPDALAKKAAEAFINAARQAVAERDRFYAAISGGKTPRLFFEQLARPDNIRQVPWDKTYLFWADERCVPPDSPHSNYALATGTFLKTVPIPSEQVYRIHGEYDDCVKAADIYETVLRYAFAAEEGSVPCFDVIVLGLGQDGHIASLLPNDPGVSVVDDLTWPVFTESNFNRVTLTAPVLQHARRLIVLVQGEQKAEILRDLISGSPDPGRYPAYVLWPVLEKVHWLVDEAAAALLPKTT
;
A
#
# COMPACT_ATOMS: atom_id res chain seq x y z
N MET A 1 11.06 14.60 7.23
CA MET A 1 12.53 14.73 7.26
C MET A 1 12.98 15.00 5.84
N ARG A 2 13.92 15.91 5.61
CA ARG A 2 14.41 16.23 4.26
C ARG A 2 15.80 15.64 4.02
N PHE A 3 16.05 15.11 2.83
CA PHE A 3 17.31 14.48 2.45
C PHE A 3 17.96 15.20 1.28
N LEU A 4 19.30 15.21 1.25
CA LEU A 4 20.10 15.65 0.10
C LEU A 4 20.85 14.46 -0.48
N GLY A 5 20.52 14.07 -1.71
CA GLY A 5 21.23 13.05 -2.48
C GLY A 5 22.41 13.64 -3.24
N VAL A 6 23.52 12.92 -3.26
CA VAL A 6 24.79 13.35 -3.86
C VAL A 6 25.35 12.22 -4.72
N ASP A 7 25.45 12.48 -6.02
CA ASP A 7 26.18 11.65 -6.99
C ASP A 7 27.58 12.22 -7.18
N PHE A 8 28.56 11.68 -6.44
CA PHE A 8 29.91 12.21 -6.38
C PHE A 8 30.77 11.72 -7.55
N GLY A 9 31.07 12.63 -8.48
CA GLY A 9 31.92 12.36 -9.64
C GLY A 9 33.22 13.19 -9.67
N ASP A 10 34.14 12.82 -10.57
CA ASP A 10 35.51 13.39 -10.59
C ASP A 10 35.59 14.90 -10.84
N LYS A 11 34.66 15.44 -11.63
CA LYS A 11 34.62 16.86 -12.03
C LYS A 11 33.22 17.46 -11.92
N ARG A 12 32.22 16.62 -11.73
CA ARG A 12 30.81 16.98 -11.73
C ARG A 12 30.15 16.17 -10.64
N THR A 13 29.47 16.85 -9.74
CA THR A 13 28.69 16.22 -8.68
C THR A 13 27.24 16.64 -8.83
N GLY A 14 26.36 15.67 -9.01
CA GLY A 14 24.91 15.87 -9.07
C GLY A 14 24.31 15.95 -7.67
N LEU A 15 23.32 16.81 -7.49
CA LEU A 15 22.60 16.99 -6.23
C LEU A 15 21.09 16.89 -6.44
N ALA A 16 20.40 16.21 -5.53
CA ALA A 16 18.94 16.10 -5.50
C ALA A 16 18.41 16.27 -4.08
N VAL A 17 17.17 16.72 -3.93
CA VAL A 17 16.56 17.05 -2.63
C VAL A 17 15.20 16.38 -2.53
N SER A 18 14.89 15.82 -1.36
CA SER A 18 13.56 15.27 -1.10
C SER A 18 12.55 16.37 -0.76
N ASP A 19 11.27 16.07 -0.92
CA ASP A 19 10.19 16.80 -0.23
C ASP A 19 10.28 16.64 1.30
N SER A 20 9.46 17.40 2.03
CA SER A 20 9.43 17.40 3.51
C SER A 20 9.05 16.04 4.11
N ASP A 21 8.29 15.26 3.36
CA ASP A 21 7.77 13.95 3.77
C ASP A 21 8.68 12.78 3.37
N ALA A 22 9.82 13.08 2.72
CA ALA A 22 10.78 12.08 2.24
C ALA A 22 10.17 11.06 1.27
N THR A 23 9.23 11.52 0.44
CA THR A 23 8.47 10.72 -0.51
C THR A 23 9.08 10.76 -1.90
N LEU A 24 9.46 11.95 -2.38
CA LEU A 24 9.91 12.19 -3.75
C LEU A 24 11.25 12.91 -3.78
N ALA A 25 12.17 12.40 -4.58
CA ALA A 25 13.45 13.04 -4.87
C ALA A 25 13.37 13.92 -6.13
N ASN A 26 13.83 15.16 -6.01
CA ASN A 26 13.85 16.12 -7.11
C ASN A 26 15.29 16.54 -7.44
N PRO A 27 15.72 16.53 -8.72
CA PRO A 27 17.01 17.11 -9.12
C PRO A 27 17.12 18.56 -8.67
N HIS A 28 18.25 18.92 -8.06
CA HIS A 28 18.46 20.25 -7.47
C HIS A 28 19.54 21.04 -8.19
N ALA A 29 20.76 20.52 -8.27
CA ALA A 29 21.89 21.25 -8.85
C ALA A 29 22.99 20.30 -9.35
N VAL A 30 23.94 20.84 -10.11
CA VAL A 30 25.20 20.17 -10.47
C VAL A 30 26.34 21.12 -10.16
N ILE A 31 27.32 20.67 -9.39
CA ILE A 31 28.53 21.44 -9.07
C ILE A 31 29.68 20.91 -9.93
N GLU A 32 30.26 21.77 -10.76
CA GLU A 32 31.43 21.44 -11.59
C GLU A 32 32.72 21.91 -10.90
N THR A 33 33.46 20.99 -10.30
CA THR A 33 34.75 21.26 -9.65
C THR A 33 35.53 19.96 -9.47
N ASP A 34 36.85 20.03 -9.47
CA ASP A 34 37.76 18.96 -9.04
C ASP A 34 38.34 19.21 -7.64
N ASN A 35 37.99 20.34 -7.00
CA ASN A 35 38.39 20.68 -5.64
C ASN A 35 37.36 20.13 -4.64
N GLU A 36 37.70 19.01 -4.00
CA GLU A 36 36.84 18.31 -3.05
C GLU A 36 36.53 19.13 -1.78
N LEU A 37 37.47 19.97 -1.31
CA LEU A 37 37.21 20.83 -0.15
C LEU A 37 36.16 21.89 -0.49
N TYR A 38 36.32 22.55 -1.64
CA TYR A 38 35.33 23.51 -2.13
C TYR A 38 33.96 22.85 -2.33
N LEU A 39 33.92 21.64 -2.91
CA LEU A 39 32.68 20.89 -3.06
C LEU A 39 32.02 20.61 -1.70
N ALA A 40 32.80 20.17 -0.71
CA ALA A 40 32.29 19.88 0.63
C ALA A 40 31.73 21.14 1.31
N GLU A 41 32.40 22.29 1.19
CA GLU A 41 31.89 23.58 1.70
C GLU A 41 30.57 23.98 1.02
N ARG A 42 30.45 23.79 -0.29
CA ARG A 42 29.20 24.07 -1.02
C ARG A 42 28.05 23.17 -0.60
N ILE A 43 28.32 21.87 -0.39
CA ILE A 43 27.30 20.92 0.09
C ILE A 43 26.90 21.24 1.53
N ALA A 44 27.86 21.63 2.39
CA ALA A 44 27.57 22.05 3.76
C ALA A 44 26.62 23.25 3.78
N GLN A 45 26.91 24.29 2.97
CA GLN A 45 26.03 25.45 2.83
C GLN A 45 24.61 25.07 2.36
N LEU A 46 24.50 24.19 1.35
CA LEU A 46 23.19 23.74 0.86
C LEU A 46 22.42 22.92 1.90
N THR A 47 23.11 22.17 2.74
CA THR A 47 22.49 21.39 3.82
C THR A 47 21.76 22.32 4.80
N ASP A 48 22.36 23.47 5.11
CA ASP A 48 21.75 24.49 5.97
C ASP A 48 20.64 25.27 5.24
N ASP A 49 20.92 25.78 4.02
CA ASP A 49 19.99 26.60 3.24
C ASP A 49 18.67 25.86 2.94
N LEU A 50 18.74 24.56 2.71
CA LEU A 50 17.59 23.71 2.39
C LEU A 50 16.96 23.06 3.61
N ALA A 51 17.49 23.29 4.82
CA ALA A 51 17.08 22.63 6.06
C ALA A 51 17.02 21.10 5.91
N VAL A 52 18.11 20.52 5.41
CA VAL A 52 18.23 19.07 5.22
C VAL A 52 18.58 18.39 6.56
N ASP A 53 17.99 17.23 6.78
CA ASP A 53 18.16 16.43 7.99
C ASP A 53 19.26 15.38 7.86
N ALA A 54 19.56 14.92 6.63
CA ALA A 54 20.60 13.93 6.34
C ALA A 54 21.09 14.02 4.89
N VAL A 55 22.34 13.63 4.65
CA VAL A 55 22.95 13.55 3.31
C VAL A 55 23.08 12.08 2.89
N VAL A 56 22.77 11.77 1.64
CA VAL A 56 22.88 10.42 1.06
C VAL A 56 23.90 10.47 -0.07
N LEU A 57 25.03 9.80 0.11
CA LEU A 57 26.07 9.65 -0.90
C LEU A 57 25.87 8.36 -1.67
N GLY A 58 25.84 8.45 -2.99
CA GLY A 58 25.94 7.28 -3.84
C GLY A 58 27.32 6.59 -3.67
N LEU A 59 27.30 5.27 -3.57
CA LEU A 59 28.47 4.41 -3.36
C LEU A 59 28.59 3.43 -4.54
N PRO A 60 29.55 3.66 -5.46
CA PRO A 60 29.73 2.83 -6.64
C PRO A 60 30.49 1.55 -6.30
N LEU A 61 29.75 0.55 -5.83
CA LEU A 61 30.28 -0.79 -5.57
C LEU A 61 30.49 -1.57 -6.89
N ASN A 62 31.47 -2.48 -6.89
CA ASN A 62 31.65 -3.42 -7.98
C ASN A 62 30.48 -4.41 -8.03
N MET A 63 30.23 -5.07 -9.17
CA MET A 63 29.11 -6.02 -9.32
C MET A 63 29.10 -7.15 -8.27
N ASP A 64 30.26 -7.55 -7.76
CA ASP A 64 30.42 -8.55 -6.68
C ASP A 64 30.19 -8.00 -5.26
N GLY A 65 29.87 -6.70 -5.13
CA GLY A 65 29.65 -5.98 -3.88
C GLY A 65 30.93 -5.44 -3.24
N THR A 66 32.10 -5.61 -3.88
CA THR A 66 33.37 -5.10 -3.34
C THR A 66 33.58 -3.62 -3.62
N GLU A 67 34.36 -2.95 -2.78
CA GLU A 67 34.71 -1.53 -2.97
C GLU A 67 35.90 -1.35 -3.91
N GLY A 68 35.66 -0.70 -5.05
CA GLY A 68 36.71 -0.23 -5.95
C GLY A 68 37.37 1.08 -5.50
N PRO A 69 38.34 1.61 -6.28
CA PRO A 69 38.99 2.89 -6.01
C PRO A 69 38.01 4.07 -5.90
N GLN A 70 36.93 4.05 -6.67
CA GLN A 70 35.91 5.11 -6.66
C GLN A 70 35.11 5.11 -5.35
N ALA A 71 34.67 3.95 -4.86
CA ALA A 71 34.00 3.83 -3.56
C ALA A 71 34.89 4.35 -2.40
N LYS A 72 36.19 4.04 -2.43
CA LYS A 72 37.16 4.57 -1.45
C LYS A 72 37.26 6.10 -1.51
N ARG A 73 37.20 6.68 -2.70
CA ARG A 73 37.20 8.13 -2.90
C ARG A 73 35.94 8.78 -2.34
N VAL A 74 34.76 8.19 -2.59
CA VAL A 74 33.49 8.63 -1.98
C VAL A 74 33.57 8.63 -0.46
N ARG A 75 34.15 7.58 0.15
CA ARG A 75 34.33 7.51 1.60
C ARG A 75 35.27 8.60 2.14
N ALA A 76 36.40 8.84 1.48
CA ALA A 76 37.32 9.92 1.87
C ALA A 76 36.67 11.31 1.74
N PHE A 77 35.84 11.51 0.71
CA PHE A 77 35.04 12.71 0.56
C PHE A 77 34.02 12.86 1.70
N ALA A 78 33.32 11.78 2.08
CA ALA A 78 32.39 11.77 3.19
C ALA A 78 33.05 12.14 4.54
N GLU A 79 34.29 11.68 4.79
CA GLU A 79 35.07 12.07 5.96
C GLU A 79 35.44 13.56 5.98
N THR A 80 35.60 14.16 4.80
CA THR A 80 35.84 15.60 4.67
C THR A 80 34.56 16.39 4.92
N LEU A 81 33.46 15.95 4.32
CA LEU A 81 32.15 16.58 4.49
C LEU A 81 31.62 16.49 5.94
N SER A 82 31.83 15.35 6.62
CA SER A 82 31.38 15.15 8.01
C SER A 82 32.06 16.07 9.01
N LYS A 83 33.20 16.68 8.67
CA LYS A 83 33.86 17.71 9.48
C LYS A 83 33.19 19.08 9.35
N LEU A 84 32.41 19.29 8.28
CA LEU A 84 31.77 20.56 7.95
C LEU A 84 30.27 20.57 8.27
N ILE A 85 29.62 19.41 8.33
CA ILE A 85 28.19 19.29 8.66
C ILE A 85 27.97 18.51 9.96
N SER A 86 26.94 18.88 10.72
CA SER A 86 26.50 18.13 11.90
C SER A 86 25.43 17.08 11.59
N LYS A 87 25.02 16.96 10.32
CA LYS A 87 23.96 16.04 9.87
C LYS A 87 24.56 14.66 9.55
N PRO A 88 23.81 13.56 9.76
CA PRO A 88 24.26 12.22 9.37
C PRO A 88 24.49 12.13 7.85
N ILE A 89 25.47 11.30 7.48
CA ILE A 89 25.80 10.95 6.10
C ILE A 89 25.58 9.45 5.94
N ASP A 90 24.61 9.09 5.10
CA ASP A 90 24.29 7.73 4.71
C ASP A 90 24.92 7.41 3.34
N PHE A 91 25.19 6.13 3.08
CA PHE A 91 25.70 5.64 1.79
C PHE A 91 24.64 4.76 1.12
N PHE A 92 24.48 4.87 -0.20
CA PHE A 92 23.54 4.07 -0.97
C PHE A 92 24.21 3.38 -2.17
N ASP A 93 23.94 2.10 -2.35
CA ASP A 93 24.57 1.27 -3.40
C ASP A 93 24.03 1.60 -4.80
N GLU A 94 24.91 2.05 -5.70
CA GLU A 94 24.55 2.50 -7.06
C GLU A 94 24.44 1.36 -8.11
N ARG A 95 24.69 0.09 -7.74
CA ARG A 95 24.80 -1.00 -8.74
C ARG A 95 23.57 -1.22 -9.62
N LEU A 96 22.38 -0.87 -9.16
CA LEU A 96 21.10 -1.13 -9.85
C LEU A 96 20.45 0.12 -10.47
N SER A 97 20.94 1.33 -10.16
CA SER A 97 20.29 2.60 -10.54
C SER A 97 20.60 3.05 -11.98
N SER A 98 21.66 2.53 -12.58
CA SER A 98 22.12 2.95 -13.92
C SER A 98 21.18 2.51 -15.07
N TYR A 99 20.36 1.47 -14.87
CA TYR A 99 19.35 1.03 -15.84
C TYR A 99 18.05 1.85 -15.78
N GLU A 100 17.67 2.34 -14.59
CA GLU A 100 16.44 3.13 -14.35
C GLU A 100 16.58 4.58 -14.83
N ALA A 101 17.78 5.16 -14.76
CA ALA A 101 18.04 6.50 -15.28
C ALA A 101 17.84 6.61 -16.81
N ASP A 102 18.07 5.53 -17.56
CA ASP A 102 17.96 5.52 -19.03
C ASP A 102 16.51 5.42 -19.53
N SER A 103 15.56 5.01 -18.67
CA SER A 103 14.12 4.88 -19.00
C SER A 103 13.29 6.13 -18.70
N LEU A 104 13.86 7.13 -18.02
CA LEU A 104 13.19 8.40 -17.67
C LEU A 104 13.15 9.44 -18.82
N PHE A 105 13.62 9.11 -20.02
CA PHE A 105 13.68 10.04 -21.15
C PHE A 105 12.74 9.63 -22.30
N PRO A 106 11.65 10.36 -22.58
CA PRO A 106 10.85 10.12 -23.77
C PRO A 106 11.67 10.37 -25.06
N PRO A 107 11.50 9.55 -26.11
CA PRO A 107 12.23 9.74 -27.36
C PRO A 107 11.85 11.07 -28.03
N GLY A 108 12.83 11.91 -28.35
CA GLY A 108 12.71 12.92 -29.42
C GLY A 108 12.86 14.42 -29.11
N GLN A 109 13.11 14.89 -27.87
CA GLN A 109 13.01 16.35 -27.58
C GLN A 109 14.29 17.11 -27.19
N MET A 110 15.49 16.51 -27.14
CA MET A 110 16.67 17.21 -26.62
C MET A 110 17.96 16.97 -27.41
N THR A 111 18.79 18.02 -27.53
CA THR A 111 20.14 17.95 -28.14
C THR A 111 21.11 17.12 -27.28
N ARG A 112 22.17 16.55 -27.86
CA ARG A 112 23.18 15.73 -27.14
C ARG A 112 23.79 16.44 -25.92
N GLY A 113 23.99 17.76 -25.99
CA GLY A 113 24.51 18.57 -24.87
C GLY A 113 23.50 18.78 -23.74
N GLN A 114 22.23 19.03 -24.06
CA GLN A 114 21.14 19.15 -23.08
C GLN A 114 20.83 17.82 -22.39
N LYS A 115 20.90 16.71 -23.13
CA LYS A 115 20.80 15.36 -22.57
C LYS A 115 21.91 15.09 -21.55
N LYS A 116 23.16 15.45 -21.86
CA LYS A 116 24.30 15.25 -20.94
C LYS A 116 24.14 16.04 -19.63
N LYS A 117 23.78 17.33 -19.71
CA LYS A 117 23.61 18.19 -18.53
C LYS A 117 22.41 17.79 -17.65
N ARG A 118 21.35 17.23 -18.26
CA ARG A 118 20.16 16.73 -17.54
C ARG A 118 20.41 15.34 -16.93
N ARG A 119 21.20 14.48 -17.60
CA ARG A 119 21.56 13.13 -17.11
C ARG A 119 22.37 13.18 -15.82
N ASP A 120 23.33 14.11 -15.72
CA ASP A 120 24.18 14.29 -14.53
C ASP A 120 23.38 14.77 -13.29
N ALA A 121 22.29 15.52 -13.46
CA ALA A 121 21.40 15.95 -12.36
C ALA A 121 20.36 14.88 -11.97
N VAL A 122 19.97 14.04 -12.93
CA VAL A 122 18.98 12.97 -12.75
C VAL A 122 19.56 11.81 -11.96
N ALA A 123 20.86 11.51 -12.11
CA ALA A 123 21.52 10.43 -11.38
C ALA A 123 21.40 10.57 -9.85
N ALA A 124 21.68 11.76 -9.31
CA ALA A 124 21.51 12.03 -7.88
C ALA A 124 20.06 11.88 -7.40
N ALA A 125 19.07 12.20 -8.25
CA ALA A 125 17.66 12.04 -7.92
C ALA A 125 17.24 10.57 -7.92
N VAL A 126 17.76 9.77 -8.85
CA VAL A 126 17.54 8.31 -8.86
C VAL A 126 18.14 7.67 -7.61
N ILE A 127 19.41 7.98 -7.29
CA ILE A 127 20.08 7.47 -6.08
C ILE A 127 19.27 7.83 -4.83
N LEU A 128 18.84 9.09 -4.71
CA LEU A 128 18.04 9.52 -3.56
C LEU A 128 16.68 8.83 -3.52
N GLN A 129 15.99 8.70 -4.66
CA GLN A 129 14.69 8.05 -4.71
C GLN A 129 14.80 6.59 -4.25
N SER A 130 15.76 5.84 -4.79
CA SER A 130 15.99 4.44 -4.41
C SER A 130 16.32 4.29 -2.92
N PHE A 131 17.12 5.21 -2.35
CA PHE A 131 17.38 5.24 -0.90
C PHE A 131 16.10 5.47 -0.08
N LEU A 132 15.25 6.43 -0.49
CA LEU A 132 14.00 6.72 0.21
C LEU A 132 13.05 5.52 0.16
N ASP A 133 12.99 4.83 -0.97
CA ASP A 133 12.15 3.65 -1.18
C ASP A 133 12.66 2.44 -0.36
N GLU A 134 13.98 2.22 -0.30
CA GLU A 134 14.58 1.18 0.54
C GLU A 134 14.37 1.48 2.02
N ARG A 135 14.60 2.72 2.45
CA ARG A 135 14.37 3.15 3.85
C ARG A 135 12.91 2.96 4.25
N ARG A 136 11.96 3.28 3.37
CA ARG A 136 10.53 3.04 3.59
C ARG A 136 10.22 1.55 3.68
N SER A 137 10.94 0.72 2.93
CA SER A 137 10.82 -0.73 2.98
C SER A 137 11.45 -1.32 4.26
N ALA A 138 12.57 -0.78 4.73
CA ALA A 138 13.31 -1.21 5.92
C ALA A 138 12.68 -0.73 7.24
N GLN A 139 11.95 0.39 7.22
CA GLN A 139 11.17 0.88 8.36
C GLN A 139 9.82 0.17 8.54
N ARG A 140 9.52 -0.81 7.69
CA ARG A 140 8.33 -1.66 7.88
C ARG A 140 8.56 -2.65 9.02
N PRO A 141 7.53 -2.94 9.82
CA PRO A 141 7.65 -3.95 10.86
C PRO A 141 8.10 -5.28 10.26
N SER A 142 9.07 -5.92 10.91
CA SER A 142 9.50 -7.31 10.68
C SER A 142 8.40 -8.35 10.97
N ALA A 143 7.14 -7.91 11.03
CA ALA A 143 6.00 -8.72 11.38
C ALA A 143 5.69 -9.66 10.23
N GLN A 144 5.69 -10.95 10.51
CA GLN A 144 5.15 -11.93 9.58
C GLN A 144 3.62 -11.84 9.59
N PRO A 145 2.95 -12.07 8.45
CA PRO A 145 1.50 -12.15 8.41
C PRO A 145 0.95 -13.18 9.41
N ASN A 146 -0.06 -12.78 10.19
CA ASN A 146 -0.73 -13.68 11.14
C ASN A 146 -1.65 -14.65 10.38
N ILE A 147 -1.10 -15.82 10.03
CA ILE A 147 -1.81 -16.87 9.28
C ILE A 147 -2.45 -17.87 10.23
N ILE A 148 -3.77 -17.99 10.13
CA ILE A 148 -4.57 -18.99 10.84
C ILE A 148 -5.01 -20.04 9.82
N ARG A 149 -4.38 -21.21 9.85
CA ARG A 149 -4.72 -22.35 8.99
C ARG A 149 -5.94 -23.07 9.50
N LEU A 150 -6.87 -23.39 8.60
CA LEU A 150 -8.16 -24.01 8.93
C LEU A 150 -8.42 -25.22 8.04
N ALA A 151 -8.96 -26.27 8.65
CA ALA A 151 -9.06 -27.59 8.03
C ALA A 151 -9.94 -27.63 6.75
N SER A 152 -10.87 -26.69 6.60
CA SER A 152 -11.81 -26.68 5.48
C SER A 152 -12.39 -25.28 5.21
N PRO A 153 -13.01 -25.08 4.03
CA PRO A 153 -13.81 -23.88 3.75
C PRO A 153 -14.90 -23.57 4.79
N ASP A 154 -15.58 -24.58 5.35
CA ASP A 154 -16.60 -24.38 6.38
C ASP A 154 -15.97 -23.93 7.72
N ALA A 155 -14.84 -24.53 8.11
CA ALA A 155 -14.10 -24.11 9.29
C ALA A 155 -13.59 -22.67 9.14
N LEU A 156 -13.14 -22.28 7.94
CA LEU A 156 -12.77 -20.92 7.59
C LEU A 156 -13.94 -19.95 7.74
N ALA A 157 -15.08 -20.26 7.14
CA ALA A 157 -16.28 -19.45 7.22
C ALA A 157 -16.77 -19.29 8.67
N LYS A 158 -16.77 -20.37 9.45
CA LYS A 158 -17.15 -20.36 10.86
C LYS A 158 -16.23 -19.46 11.68
N LYS A 159 -14.91 -19.59 11.48
CA LYS A 159 -13.91 -18.75 12.19
C LYS A 159 -14.04 -17.27 11.82
N ALA A 160 -14.33 -16.97 10.55
CA ALA A 160 -14.59 -15.61 10.09
C ALA A 160 -15.85 -15.02 10.75
N ALA A 161 -16.94 -15.80 10.83
CA ALA A 161 -18.17 -15.38 11.52
C ALA A 161 -17.94 -15.15 13.01
N GLU A 162 -17.22 -16.05 13.70
CA GLU A 162 -16.85 -15.87 15.11
C GLU A 162 -16.03 -14.58 15.32
N ALA A 163 -15.04 -14.32 14.47
CA ALA A 163 -14.22 -13.11 14.56
C ALA A 163 -15.04 -11.83 14.32
N PHE A 164 -15.97 -11.85 13.37
CA PHE A 164 -16.90 -10.75 13.09
C PHE A 164 -17.84 -10.49 14.28
N ILE A 165 -18.48 -11.54 14.82
CA ILE A 165 -19.37 -11.46 15.98
C ILE A 165 -18.64 -10.89 17.19
N ASN A 166 -17.43 -11.38 17.47
CA ASN A 166 -16.63 -10.90 18.60
C ASN A 166 -16.28 -9.41 18.45
N ALA A 167 -15.88 -8.99 17.25
CA ALA A 167 -15.60 -7.58 16.98
C ALA A 167 -16.85 -6.71 17.10
N ALA A 168 -18.02 -7.19 16.63
CA ALA A 168 -19.28 -6.48 16.76
C ALA A 168 -19.66 -6.24 18.22
N ARG A 169 -19.59 -7.30 19.04
CA ARG A 169 -19.88 -7.22 20.48
C ARG A 169 -18.91 -6.30 21.21
N GLN A 170 -17.63 -6.38 20.89
CA GLN A 170 -16.60 -5.52 21.47
C GLN A 170 -16.82 -4.05 21.09
N ALA A 171 -17.06 -3.77 19.81
CA ALA A 171 -17.28 -2.42 19.32
C ALA A 171 -18.51 -1.77 19.96
N VAL A 172 -19.64 -2.49 20.03
CA VAL A 172 -20.85 -1.96 20.68
C VAL A 172 -20.63 -1.76 22.18
N ALA A 173 -19.95 -2.69 22.87
CA ALA A 173 -19.66 -2.52 24.29
C ALA A 173 -18.78 -1.29 24.58
N GLU A 174 -17.85 -0.96 23.70
CA GLU A 174 -16.89 0.13 23.91
C GLU A 174 -17.32 1.48 23.30
N ARG A 175 -18.15 1.47 22.25
CA ARG A 175 -18.47 2.65 21.42
C ARG A 175 -19.95 2.82 21.06
N ASP A 176 -20.81 1.93 21.55
CA ASP A 176 -22.26 1.86 21.26
C ASP A 176 -22.59 1.79 19.75
N ARG A 177 -21.64 1.30 18.94
CA ARG A 177 -21.79 1.11 17.49
C ARG A 177 -20.74 0.12 16.97
N PHE A 178 -21.02 -0.49 15.82
CA PHE A 178 -20.11 -1.34 15.09
C PHE A 178 -20.10 -0.98 13.61
N TYR A 179 -18.96 -0.48 13.11
CA TYR A 179 -18.75 -0.18 11.70
C TYR A 179 -18.01 -1.32 11.01
N ALA A 180 -18.64 -1.96 10.03
CA ALA A 180 -18.05 -3.06 9.28
C ALA A 180 -18.10 -2.84 7.77
N ALA A 181 -17.02 -3.19 7.07
CA ALA A 181 -17.03 -3.28 5.62
C ALA A 181 -16.79 -4.73 5.15
N ILE A 182 -17.49 -5.14 4.09
CA ILE A 182 -17.38 -6.48 3.50
C ILE A 182 -17.05 -6.40 2.00
N SER A 183 -16.32 -7.39 1.49
CA SER A 183 -16.13 -7.61 0.06
C SER A 183 -16.97 -8.81 -0.41
N GLY A 184 -17.17 -8.94 -1.72
CA GLY A 184 -17.86 -10.08 -2.31
C GLY A 184 -16.92 -11.14 -2.89
N GLY A 185 -17.45 -11.95 -3.81
CA GLY A 185 -16.74 -13.07 -4.43
C GLY A 185 -17.15 -14.44 -3.87
N LYS A 186 -16.45 -15.50 -4.31
CA LYS A 186 -16.83 -16.88 -3.95
C LYS A 186 -16.53 -17.20 -2.48
N THR A 187 -15.41 -16.72 -1.95
CA THR A 187 -14.96 -17.03 -0.59
C THR A 187 -15.87 -16.43 0.49
N PRO A 188 -16.29 -15.14 0.43
CA PRO A 188 -17.17 -14.58 1.46
C PRO A 188 -18.57 -15.19 1.53
N ARG A 189 -19.03 -15.91 0.49
CA ARG A 189 -20.38 -16.52 0.48
C ARG A 189 -20.61 -17.44 1.68
N LEU A 190 -19.68 -18.35 1.97
CA LEU A 190 -19.82 -19.25 3.12
C LEU A 190 -19.82 -18.49 4.44
N PHE A 191 -19.02 -17.43 4.55
CA PHE A 191 -19.03 -16.53 5.71
C PHE A 191 -20.40 -15.85 5.89
N PHE A 192 -21.01 -15.35 4.83
CA PHE A 192 -22.37 -14.79 4.87
C PHE A 192 -23.41 -15.82 5.29
N GLU A 193 -23.34 -17.05 4.76
CA GLU A 193 -24.22 -18.15 5.16
C GLU A 193 -24.06 -18.50 6.65
N GLN A 194 -22.85 -18.39 7.21
CA GLN A 194 -22.63 -18.54 8.65
C GLN A 194 -23.28 -17.40 9.45
N LEU A 195 -23.19 -16.13 9.01
CA LEU A 195 -23.87 -15.01 9.66
C LEU A 195 -25.41 -15.16 9.64
N ALA A 196 -25.96 -15.81 8.61
CA ALA A 196 -27.39 -16.10 8.48
C ALA A 196 -27.88 -17.27 9.37
N ARG A 197 -27.01 -17.96 10.09
CA ARG A 197 -27.43 -19.05 10.99
C ARG A 197 -28.13 -18.49 12.23
N PRO A 198 -29.27 -19.06 12.68
CA PRO A 198 -30.03 -18.53 13.83
C PRO A 198 -29.21 -18.25 15.08
N ASP A 199 -28.26 -19.13 15.42
CA ASP A 199 -27.39 -18.97 16.59
C ASP A 199 -26.40 -17.80 16.45
N ASN A 200 -25.97 -17.49 15.23
CA ASN A 200 -25.06 -16.39 14.94
C ASN A 200 -25.81 -15.06 14.81
N ILE A 201 -27.02 -15.07 14.20
CA ILE A 201 -27.88 -13.89 14.08
C ILE A 201 -28.10 -13.25 15.45
N ARG A 202 -28.41 -14.04 16.48
CA ARG A 202 -28.70 -13.56 17.85
C ARG A 202 -27.49 -12.97 18.58
N GLN A 203 -26.28 -13.19 18.08
CA GLN A 203 -25.06 -12.73 18.75
C GLN A 203 -24.54 -11.40 18.19
N VAL A 204 -24.98 -10.99 17.00
CA VAL A 204 -24.62 -9.71 16.41
C VAL A 204 -25.63 -8.64 16.85
N PRO A 205 -25.19 -7.51 17.42
CA PRO A 205 -26.05 -6.38 17.75
C PRO A 205 -26.43 -5.60 16.47
N TRP A 206 -27.35 -6.16 15.68
CA TRP A 206 -27.70 -5.65 14.36
C TRP A 206 -28.30 -4.23 14.35
N ASP A 207 -28.97 -3.82 15.43
CA ASP A 207 -29.51 -2.47 15.62
C ASP A 207 -28.43 -1.40 15.84
N LYS A 208 -27.20 -1.84 16.09
CA LYS A 208 -26.00 -1.01 16.24
C LYS A 208 -24.93 -1.30 15.18
N THR A 209 -25.26 -2.08 14.16
CA THR A 209 -24.33 -2.54 13.12
C THR A 209 -24.54 -1.77 11.83
N TYR A 210 -23.53 -1.00 11.45
CA TYR A 210 -23.52 -0.22 10.21
C TYR A 210 -22.62 -0.92 9.19
N LEU A 211 -23.21 -1.35 8.08
CA LEU A 211 -22.58 -2.22 7.09
C LEU A 211 -22.25 -1.48 5.80
N PHE A 212 -21.02 -1.63 5.34
CA PHE A 212 -20.41 -0.98 4.17
C PHE A 212 -19.80 -2.04 3.24
N TRP A 213 -19.39 -1.62 2.04
CA TRP A 213 -18.69 -2.45 1.08
C TRP A 213 -17.27 -1.94 0.88
N ALA A 214 -16.30 -2.85 0.95
CA ALA A 214 -14.90 -2.53 0.66
C ALA A 214 -14.68 -2.25 -0.83
N ASP A 215 -15.48 -2.87 -1.68
CA ASP A 215 -15.51 -2.66 -3.12
C ASP A 215 -16.85 -3.12 -3.73
N GLU A 216 -17.14 -2.62 -4.93
CA GLU A 216 -18.29 -3.04 -5.71
C GLU A 216 -18.02 -2.86 -7.21
N ARG A 217 -18.69 -3.67 -8.03
CA ARG A 217 -18.67 -3.56 -9.48
C ARG A 217 -19.67 -2.49 -9.88
N CYS A 218 -19.30 -1.64 -10.83
CA CYS A 218 -20.16 -0.66 -11.48
C CYS A 218 -21.19 -1.39 -12.38
N VAL A 219 -22.16 -2.04 -11.73
CA VAL A 219 -23.30 -2.78 -12.30
C VAL A 219 -24.57 -2.54 -11.46
N PRO A 220 -25.78 -2.83 -11.99
CA PRO A 220 -27.02 -2.79 -11.21
C PRO A 220 -26.98 -3.63 -9.93
N PRO A 221 -27.68 -3.22 -8.85
CA PRO A 221 -27.62 -3.87 -7.53
C PRO A 221 -28.25 -5.27 -7.47
N ASP A 222 -28.98 -5.68 -8.51
CA ASP A 222 -29.53 -7.03 -8.69
C ASP A 222 -28.69 -7.90 -9.65
N SER A 223 -27.62 -7.34 -10.23
CA SER A 223 -26.70 -8.06 -11.10
C SER A 223 -26.04 -9.23 -10.36
N PRO A 224 -25.87 -10.41 -10.99
CA PRO A 224 -25.13 -11.53 -10.40
C PRO A 224 -23.66 -11.21 -10.12
N HIS A 225 -23.13 -10.10 -10.66
CA HIS A 225 -21.77 -9.62 -10.43
C HIS A 225 -21.65 -8.63 -9.27
N SER A 226 -22.76 -8.16 -8.70
CA SER A 226 -22.76 -7.23 -7.58
C SER A 226 -22.43 -7.95 -6.25
N ASN A 227 -21.50 -7.36 -5.50
CA ASN A 227 -21.19 -7.76 -4.13
C ASN A 227 -22.40 -7.52 -3.20
N TYR A 228 -23.15 -6.45 -3.42
CA TYR A 228 -24.41 -6.17 -2.73
C TYR A 228 -25.49 -7.22 -3.02
N ALA A 229 -25.66 -7.62 -4.29
CA ALA A 229 -26.58 -8.71 -4.66
C ALA A 229 -26.22 -10.02 -3.95
N LEU A 230 -24.92 -10.35 -3.89
CA LEU A 230 -24.43 -11.53 -3.17
C LEU A 230 -24.81 -11.49 -1.68
N ALA A 231 -24.51 -10.39 -0.98
CA ALA A 231 -24.85 -10.22 0.43
C ALA A 231 -26.37 -10.30 0.67
N THR A 232 -27.14 -9.65 -0.20
CA THR A 232 -28.62 -9.65 -0.16
C THR A 232 -29.20 -11.05 -0.34
N GLY A 233 -28.66 -11.82 -1.29
CA GLY A 233 -29.10 -13.18 -1.57
C GLY A 233 -28.62 -14.23 -0.56
N THR A 234 -27.74 -13.87 0.39
CA THR A 234 -27.15 -14.82 1.35
C THR A 234 -27.60 -14.57 2.78
N PHE A 235 -27.45 -13.34 3.30
CA PHE A 235 -27.70 -13.08 4.72
C PHE A 235 -28.51 -11.82 5.00
N LEU A 236 -28.40 -10.78 4.18
CA LEU A 236 -28.94 -9.46 4.51
C LEU A 236 -30.47 -9.46 4.66
N LYS A 237 -31.18 -10.30 3.89
CA LYS A 237 -32.64 -10.48 4.00
C LYS A 237 -33.08 -11.25 5.26
N THR A 238 -32.15 -11.93 5.92
CA THR A 238 -32.42 -12.83 7.04
C THR A 238 -32.09 -12.18 8.39
N VAL A 239 -31.10 -11.30 8.42
CA VAL A 239 -30.66 -10.60 9.63
C VAL A 239 -31.52 -9.37 9.93
N PRO A 240 -31.76 -9.03 11.21
CA PRO A 240 -32.57 -7.88 11.60
C PRO A 240 -31.77 -6.56 11.59
N ILE A 241 -30.95 -6.32 10.55
CA ILE A 241 -30.24 -5.04 10.37
C ILE A 241 -31.21 -3.97 9.85
N PRO A 242 -31.27 -2.78 10.46
CA PRO A 242 -32.07 -1.68 9.92
C PRO A 242 -31.54 -1.27 8.54
N SER A 243 -32.45 -1.07 7.58
CA SER A 243 -32.08 -0.78 6.18
C SER A 243 -31.25 0.50 6.02
N GLU A 244 -31.49 1.48 6.90
CA GLU A 244 -30.78 2.76 6.98
C GLU A 244 -29.34 2.62 7.49
N GLN A 245 -28.97 1.46 8.04
CA GLN A 245 -27.60 1.14 8.46
C GLN A 245 -26.81 0.37 7.39
N VAL A 246 -27.39 0.20 6.19
CA VAL A 246 -26.75 -0.48 5.05
C VAL A 246 -26.32 0.56 4.01
N TYR A 247 -25.01 0.80 3.92
CA TYR A 247 -24.40 1.78 3.01
C TYR A 247 -23.68 1.06 1.87
N ARG A 248 -24.46 0.66 0.86
CA ARG A 248 -23.93 0.05 -0.37
C ARG A 248 -23.26 1.09 -1.27
N ILE A 249 -22.33 0.62 -2.08
CA ILE A 249 -21.85 1.38 -3.23
C ILE A 249 -22.92 1.34 -4.33
N HIS A 250 -23.19 2.48 -4.94
CA HIS A 250 -24.14 2.61 -6.05
C HIS A 250 -23.45 2.34 -7.39
N GLY A 251 -23.22 1.06 -7.69
CA GLY A 251 -22.58 0.62 -8.93
C GLY A 251 -23.41 0.87 -10.20
N GLU A 252 -24.71 1.16 -10.06
CA GLU A 252 -25.61 1.40 -11.18
C GLU A 252 -25.43 2.76 -11.88
N TYR A 253 -24.56 3.64 -11.39
CA TYR A 253 -24.29 4.90 -12.07
C TYR A 253 -23.48 4.68 -13.36
N ASP A 254 -23.85 5.38 -14.43
CA ASP A 254 -23.13 5.35 -15.71
C ASP A 254 -21.68 5.83 -15.59
N ASP A 255 -21.42 6.72 -14.61
CA ASP A 255 -20.10 7.26 -14.31
C ASP A 255 -19.55 6.66 -13.01
N CYS A 256 -18.54 5.80 -13.16
CA CYS A 256 -17.91 5.10 -12.05
C CYS A 256 -17.04 6.04 -11.18
N VAL A 257 -16.56 7.17 -11.72
CA VAL A 257 -15.89 8.23 -10.92
C VAL A 257 -16.89 8.85 -9.97
N LYS A 258 -18.05 9.26 -10.51
CA LYS A 258 -19.14 9.80 -9.70
C LYS A 258 -19.63 8.81 -8.65
N ALA A 259 -19.67 7.52 -8.96
CA ALA A 259 -20.01 6.48 -7.99
C ALA A 259 -19.02 6.42 -6.81
N ALA A 260 -17.72 6.60 -7.07
CA ALA A 260 -16.69 6.71 -6.03
C ALA A 260 -16.90 7.98 -5.18
N ASP A 261 -17.04 9.16 -5.80
CA ASP A 261 -17.26 10.44 -5.09
C ASP A 261 -18.50 10.41 -4.18
N ILE A 262 -19.59 9.80 -4.66
CA ILE A 262 -20.81 9.62 -3.87
C ILE A 262 -20.54 8.70 -2.68
N TYR A 263 -19.80 7.60 -2.89
CA TYR A 263 -19.50 6.69 -1.81
C TYR A 263 -18.59 7.31 -0.76
N GLU A 264 -17.61 8.12 -1.16
CA GLU A 264 -16.82 8.92 -0.24
C GLU A 264 -17.70 9.87 0.58
N THR A 265 -18.65 10.56 -0.05
CA THR A 265 -19.60 11.43 0.65
C THR A 265 -20.43 10.65 1.68
N VAL A 266 -20.88 9.44 1.33
CA VAL A 266 -21.60 8.54 2.23
C VAL A 266 -20.74 8.13 3.42
N LEU A 267 -19.47 7.79 3.19
CA LEU A 267 -18.52 7.45 4.26
C LEU A 267 -18.33 8.63 5.22
N ARG A 268 -18.09 9.84 4.70
CA ARG A 268 -17.92 11.03 5.54
C ARG A 268 -19.16 11.32 6.38
N TYR A 269 -20.34 11.24 5.77
CA TYR A 269 -21.61 11.43 6.48
C TYR A 269 -21.83 10.37 7.58
N ALA A 270 -21.69 9.08 7.25
CA ALA A 270 -22.02 8.00 8.17
C ALA A 270 -21.06 7.91 9.37
N PHE A 271 -19.81 8.32 9.19
CA PHE A 271 -18.81 8.39 10.26
C PHE A 271 -18.77 9.74 10.99
N ALA A 272 -19.55 10.73 10.54
CA ALA A 272 -19.40 12.13 10.96
C ALA A 272 -17.93 12.60 10.88
N ALA A 273 -17.26 12.21 9.80
CA ALA A 273 -15.83 12.43 9.61
C ALA A 273 -15.57 13.89 9.18
N GLU A 274 -14.62 14.55 9.85
CA GLU A 274 -14.13 15.86 9.46
C GLU A 274 -13.38 15.80 8.11
N GLU A 275 -13.29 16.94 7.43
CA GLU A 275 -12.51 17.06 6.21
C GLU A 275 -11.04 16.66 6.47
N GLY A 276 -10.47 15.85 5.58
CA GLY A 276 -9.12 15.29 5.74
C GLY A 276 -8.99 14.13 6.75
N SER A 277 -10.03 13.79 7.52
CA SER A 277 -10.00 12.62 8.40
C SER A 277 -10.34 11.33 7.65
N VAL A 278 -9.71 10.22 8.07
CA VAL A 278 -9.93 8.88 7.51
C VAL A 278 -10.92 8.10 8.41
N PRO A 279 -12.02 7.57 7.87
CA PRO A 279 -12.96 6.73 8.62
C PRO A 279 -12.29 5.47 9.21
N CYS A 280 -12.56 5.18 10.48
CA CYS A 280 -12.01 4.01 11.19
C CYS A 280 -13.06 2.92 11.34
N PHE A 281 -13.00 1.89 10.48
CA PHE A 281 -13.83 0.70 10.60
C PHE A 281 -13.39 -0.18 11.79
N ASP A 282 -14.33 -0.80 12.49
CA ASP A 282 -14.00 -1.80 13.51
C ASP A 282 -13.50 -3.10 12.86
N VAL A 283 -14.11 -3.53 11.75
CA VAL A 283 -13.66 -4.68 10.94
C VAL A 283 -13.84 -4.41 9.45
N ILE A 284 -12.84 -4.78 8.65
CA ILE A 284 -12.97 -4.94 7.20
C ILE A 284 -12.71 -6.41 6.84
N VAL A 285 -13.67 -7.05 6.16
CA VAL A 285 -13.54 -8.43 5.66
C VAL A 285 -13.26 -8.41 4.16
N LEU A 286 -12.11 -8.96 3.77
CA LEU A 286 -11.59 -8.94 2.41
C LEU A 286 -11.41 -10.36 1.86
N GLY A 287 -11.46 -10.49 0.53
CA GLY A 287 -10.92 -11.64 -0.18
C GLY A 287 -9.55 -11.34 -0.77
N LEU A 288 -8.82 -12.40 -1.15
CA LEU A 288 -7.58 -12.30 -1.92
C LEU A 288 -7.82 -12.72 -3.38
N GLY A 289 -7.40 -11.89 -4.34
CA GLY A 289 -7.35 -12.15 -5.79
C GLY A 289 -6.35 -13.26 -6.17
N GLN A 290 -6.46 -13.84 -7.38
CA GLN A 290 -5.44 -14.81 -7.84
C GLN A 290 -4.14 -14.10 -8.29
N ASP A 291 -4.27 -12.83 -8.62
CA ASP A 291 -3.26 -11.85 -9.02
C ASP A 291 -2.78 -10.99 -7.83
N GLY A 292 -3.18 -11.31 -6.60
CA GLY A 292 -2.79 -10.58 -5.40
C GLY A 292 -3.61 -9.32 -5.12
N HIS A 293 -4.69 -9.04 -5.86
CA HIS A 293 -5.56 -7.92 -5.51
C HIS A 293 -6.30 -8.14 -4.18
N ILE A 294 -6.65 -7.04 -3.52
CA ILE A 294 -7.59 -7.01 -2.40
C ILE A 294 -8.63 -5.92 -2.68
N ALA A 295 -9.84 -6.09 -2.16
CA ALA A 295 -10.98 -5.25 -2.56
C ALA A 295 -11.03 -5.18 -4.09
N SER A 296 -10.95 -3.98 -4.68
CA SER A 296 -10.72 -3.81 -6.12
C SER A 296 -9.44 -3.05 -6.45
N LEU A 297 -8.44 -3.02 -5.55
CA LEU A 297 -7.09 -2.52 -5.85
C LEU A 297 -6.35 -3.55 -6.72
N LEU A 298 -6.24 -3.31 -8.02
CA LEU A 298 -5.68 -4.23 -9.01
C LEU A 298 -4.19 -3.98 -9.29
N PRO A 299 -3.42 -4.99 -9.73
CA PRO A 299 -2.03 -4.80 -10.12
C PRO A 299 -1.87 -3.71 -11.18
N ASN A 300 -0.86 -2.86 -11.00
CA ASN A 300 -0.55 -1.69 -11.83
C ASN A 300 -1.66 -0.63 -11.94
N ASP A 301 -2.76 -0.74 -11.18
CA ASP A 301 -3.77 0.32 -11.12
C ASP A 301 -3.23 1.51 -10.28
N PRO A 302 -3.39 2.76 -10.73
CA PRO A 302 -2.95 3.94 -9.97
C PRO A 302 -3.55 4.01 -8.56
N GLY A 303 -4.74 3.43 -8.35
CA GLY A 303 -5.44 3.38 -7.07
C GLY A 303 -4.66 2.75 -5.92
N VAL A 304 -3.66 1.91 -6.23
CA VAL A 304 -2.75 1.32 -5.23
C VAL A 304 -1.92 2.40 -4.52
N SER A 305 -1.65 3.52 -5.19
CA SER A 305 -0.81 4.61 -4.68
C SER A 305 -1.61 5.82 -4.18
N VAL A 306 -2.94 5.76 -4.22
CA VAL A 306 -3.81 6.85 -3.78
C VAL A 306 -3.81 6.94 -2.26
N VAL A 307 -3.48 8.13 -1.74
CA VAL A 307 -3.35 8.40 -0.30
C VAL A 307 -4.31 9.48 0.21
N ASP A 308 -4.83 10.33 -0.68
CA ASP A 308 -5.64 11.49 -0.29
C ASP A 308 -7.16 11.23 -0.36
N ASP A 309 -7.58 10.31 -1.22
CA ASP A 309 -8.99 9.94 -1.39
C ASP A 309 -9.37 8.72 -0.55
N LEU A 310 -10.63 8.65 -0.10
CA LEU A 310 -11.15 7.51 0.66
C LEU A 310 -11.61 6.38 -0.26
N THR A 311 -11.97 6.72 -1.50
CA THR A 311 -12.47 5.78 -2.50
C THR A 311 -11.80 6.03 -3.84
N TRP A 312 -11.78 5.01 -4.70
CA TRP A 312 -11.16 5.10 -6.02
C TRP A 312 -11.97 4.37 -7.10
N PRO A 313 -12.18 4.99 -8.28
CA PRO A 313 -12.73 4.31 -9.44
C PRO A 313 -11.64 3.50 -10.16
N VAL A 314 -11.92 2.23 -10.41
CA VAL A 314 -11.01 1.28 -11.05
C VAL A 314 -11.56 0.91 -12.41
N PHE A 315 -10.81 1.20 -13.46
CA PHE A 315 -11.20 0.94 -14.85
C PHE A 315 -10.56 -0.36 -15.36
N THR A 316 -11.37 -1.22 -15.98
CA THR A 316 -10.90 -2.55 -16.42
C THR A 316 -11.26 -2.81 -17.87
N GLU A 317 -10.35 -3.40 -18.66
CA GLU A 317 -10.59 -3.65 -20.09
C GLU A 317 -11.48 -4.87 -20.38
N SER A 318 -11.52 -5.86 -19.46
CA SER A 318 -12.20 -7.16 -19.67
C SER A 318 -13.25 -7.49 -18.62
N ASN A 319 -13.42 -6.64 -17.62
CA ASN A 319 -14.35 -6.81 -16.51
C ASN A 319 -15.28 -5.58 -16.39
N PHE A 320 -16.12 -5.60 -15.38
CA PHE A 320 -16.83 -4.40 -14.92
C PHE A 320 -15.85 -3.47 -14.20
N ASN A 321 -15.93 -2.17 -14.52
CA ASN A 321 -15.33 -1.12 -13.69
C ASN A 321 -15.77 -1.30 -12.24
N ARG A 322 -14.97 -0.82 -11.28
CA ARG A 322 -15.25 -0.98 -9.85
C ARG A 322 -15.08 0.33 -9.11
N VAL A 323 -15.69 0.41 -7.94
CA VAL A 323 -15.35 1.38 -6.90
C VAL A 323 -14.72 0.60 -5.75
N THR A 324 -13.65 1.12 -5.17
CA THR A 324 -12.93 0.47 -4.06
C THR A 324 -12.63 1.48 -2.95
N LEU A 325 -12.55 1.00 -1.70
CA LEU A 325 -11.82 1.69 -0.65
C LEU A 325 -10.33 1.72 -0.98
N THR A 326 -9.67 2.82 -0.65
CA THR A 326 -8.24 3.03 -0.88
C THR A 326 -7.38 2.47 0.26
N ALA A 327 -6.07 2.39 0.05
CA ALA A 327 -5.12 1.89 1.05
C ALA A 327 -5.21 2.62 2.41
N PRO A 328 -5.33 3.96 2.48
CA PRO A 328 -5.53 4.67 3.75
C PRO A 328 -6.72 4.14 4.57
N VAL A 329 -7.87 3.92 3.93
CA VAL A 329 -9.08 3.43 4.63
C VAL A 329 -8.88 2.01 5.13
N LEU A 330 -8.28 1.14 4.30
CA LEU A 330 -7.98 -0.24 4.70
C LEU A 330 -7.01 -0.28 5.88
N GLN A 331 -5.94 0.53 5.84
CA GLN A 331 -4.92 0.58 6.89
C GLN A 331 -5.43 1.22 8.20
N HIS A 332 -6.43 2.11 8.11
CA HIS A 332 -7.01 2.79 9.27
C HIS A 332 -8.03 1.93 10.03
N ALA A 333 -8.45 0.78 9.49
CA ALA A 333 -9.31 -0.16 10.20
C ALA A 333 -8.66 -0.69 11.48
N ARG A 334 -9.47 -0.95 12.52
CA ARG A 334 -9.01 -1.57 13.78
C ARG A 334 -8.60 -3.03 13.59
N ARG A 335 -9.26 -3.73 12.67
CA ARG A 335 -9.00 -5.12 12.33
C ARG A 335 -9.33 -5.40 10.88
N LEU A 336 -8.48 -6.19 10.22
CA LEU A 336 -8.75 -6.75 8.90
C LEU A 336 -8.82 -8.27 8.97
N ILE A 337 -9.76 -8.86 8.26
CA ILE A 337 -9.89 -10.31 8.10
C ILE A 337 -9.77 -10.61 6.61
N VAL A 338 -8.71 -11.30 6.21
CA VAL A 338 -8.49 -11.70 4.81
C VAL A 338 -8.82 -13.18 4.66
N LEU A 339 -9.83 -13.47 3.84
CA LEU A 339 -10.29 -14.83 3.59
C LEU A 339 -9.60 -15.41 2.34
N VAL A 340 -8.84 -16.49 2.52
CA VAL A 340 -8.11 -17.16 1.43
C VAL A 340 -8.51 -18.63 1.39
N GLN A 341 -9.15 -19.04 0.29
CA GLN A 341 -9.76 -20.36 0.15
C GLN A 341 -9.47 -20.98 -1.21
N GLY A 342 -9.07 -22.26 -1.19
CA GLY A 342 -8.92 -23.11 -2.36
C GLY A 342 -7.51 -23.11 -2.97
N GLU A 343 -7.18 -24.21 -3.64
CA GLU A 343 -5.87 -24.47 -4.24
C GLU A 343 -5.39 -23.39 -5.22
N GLN A 344 -6.33 -22.75 -5.93
CA GLN A 344 -6.06 -21.66 -6.86
C GLN A 344 -5.47 -20.41 -6.20
N LYS A 345 -5.43 -20.36 -4.86
CA LYS A 345 -4.81 -19.28 -4.08
C LYS A 345 -3.45 -19.64 -3.52
N ALA A 346 -3.01 -20.90 -3.64
CA ALA A 346 -1.80 -21.35 -2.98
C ALA A 346 -0.53 -20.68 -3.53
N GLU A 347 -0.43 -20.49 -4.85
CA GLU A 347 0.72 -19.84 -5.47
C GLU A 347 0.83 -18.37 -5.07
N ILE A 348 -0.25 -17.61 -5.23
CA ILE A 348 -0.26 -16.19 -4.88
C ILE A 348 -0.05 -15.97 -3.38
N LEU A 349 -0.61 -16.83 -2.53
CA LEU A 349 -0.38 -16.75 -1.09
C LEU A 349 1.08 -17.03 -0.76
N ARG A 350 1.69 -18.08 -1.33
CA ARG A 350 3.13 -18.33 -1.17
C ARG A 350 3.94 -17.11 -1.58
N ASP A 351 3.68 -16.56 -2.76
CA ASP A 351 4.44 -15.42 -3.30
C ASP A 351 4.31 -14.16 -2.43
N LEU A 352 3.14 -13.91 -1.84
CA LEU A 352 2.94 -12.82 -0.88
C LEU A 352 3.69 -13.04 0.44
N ILE A 353 3.76 -14.28 0.93
CA ILE A 353 4.37 -14.59 2.22
C ILE A 353 5.89 -14.70 2.12
N SER A 354 6.44 -15.24 1.03
CA SER A 354 7.88 -15.41 0.84
C SER A 354 8.54 -14.31 0.00
N GLY A 355 7.76 -13.47 -0.66
CA GLY A 355 8.25 -12.41 -1.53
C GLY A 355 8.64 -11.14 -0.79
N SER A 356 9.26 -10.22 -1.54
CA SER A 356 9.46 -8.84 -1.08
C SER A 356 8.21 -8.00 -1.38
N PRO A 357 7.75 -7.15 -0.44
CA PRO A 357 6.57 -6.33 -0.65
C PRO A 357 6.67 -5.36 -1.83
N ASP A 358 5.82 -5.59 -2.83
CA ASP A 358 5.64 -4.77 -4.04
C ASP A 358 4.14 -4.59 -4.31
N PRO A 359 3.51 -3.52 -3.77
CA PRO A 359 2.09 -3.25 -3.97
C PRO A 359 1.68 -3.06 -5.43
N GLY A 360 2.58 -2.57 -6.29
CA GLY A 360 2.30 -2.39 -7.72
C GLY A 360 2.07 -3.73 -8.41
N ARG A 361 2.89 -4.73 -8.07
CA ARG A 361 2.73 -6.10 -8.56
C ARG A 361 1.63 -6.88 -7.82
N TYR A 362 1.61 -6.84 -6.49
CA TYR A 362 0.62 -7.52 -5.65
C TYR A 362 -0.02 -6.55 -4.65
N PRO A 363 -1.18 -5.97 -4.99
CA PRO A 363 -1.83 -4.93 -4.18
C PRO A 363 -2.13 -5.32 -2.74
N ALA A 364 -2.24 -6.60 -2.40
CA ALA A 364 -2.35 -7.07 -1.01
C ALA A 364 -1.24 -6.53 -0.09
N TYR A 365 -0.06 -6.21 -0.64
CA TYR A 365 1.03 -5.59 0.12
C TYR A 365 0.72 -4.20 0.66
N VAL A 366 -0.37 -3.53 0.24
CA VAL A 366 -0.83 -2.31 0.92
C VAL A 366 -1.21 -2.57 2.39
N LEU A 367 -1.42 -3.82 2.80
CA LEU A 367 -1.69 -4.19 4.19
C LEU A 367 -0.43 -4.42 5.03
N TRP A 368 0.76 -4.48 4.41
CA TRP A 368 2.01 -4.78 5.14
C TRP A 368 2.35 -3.79 6.27
N PRO A 369 2.09 -2.47 6.12
CA PRO A 369 2.33 -1.51 7.19
C PRO A 369 1.49 -1.72 8.46
N VAL A 370 0.44 -2.56 8.40
CA VAL A 370 -0.52 -2.77 9.50
C VAL A 370 -0.76 -4.25 9.81
N LEU A 371 0.20 -5.13 9.53
CA LEU A 371 0.05 -6.59 9.68
C LEU A 371 -0.39 -7.02 11.09
N GLU A 372 -0.08 -6.26 12.12
CA GLU A 372 -0.54 -6.50 13.49
C GLU A 372 -2.06 -6.49 13.63
N LYS A 373 -2.77 -5.83 12.69
CA LYS A 373 -4.23 -5.74 12.62
C LYS A 373 -4.85 -6.77 11.67
N VAL A 374 -4.04 -7.47 10.87
CA VAL A 374 -4.50 -8.32 9.77
C VAL A 374 -4.48 -9.78 10.18
N HIS A 375 -5.64 -10.44 10.11
CA HIS A 375 -5.78 -11.88 10.30
C HIS A 375 -6.03 -12.56 8.96
N TRP A 376 -5.09 -13.41 8.53
CA TRP A 376 -5.21 -14.20 7.33
C TRP A 376 -5.85 -15.55 7.68
N LEU A 377 -7.12 -15.73 7.35
CA LEU A 377 -7.81 -17.01 7.53
C LEU A 377 -7.66 -17.81 6.24
N VAL A 378 -6.94 -18.92 6.33
CA VAL A 378 -6.49 -19.69 5.16
C VAL A 378 -6.92 -21.14 5.30
N ASP A 379 -7.59 -21.70 4.29
CA ASP A 379 -7.90 -23.14 4.29
C ASP A 379 -6.67 -23.99 3.92
N GLU A 380 -6.68 -25.28 4.26
CA GLU A 380 -5.55 -26.18 3.95
C GLU A 380 -5.18 -26.20 2.45
N ALA A 381 -6.16 -26.09 1.56
CA ALA A 381 -5.93 -26.07 0.12
C ALA A 381 -5.15 -24.83 -0.32
N ALA A 382 -5.50 -23.64 0.19
CA ALA A 382 -4.75 -22.41 -0.07
C ALA A 382 -3.40 -22.39 0.66
N ALA A 383 -3.27 -23.07 1.80
CA ALA A 383 -2.02 -23.15 2.55
C ALA A 383 -1.02 -24.19 2.02
N ALA A 384 -1.38 -24.96 0.98
CA ALA A 384 -0.63 -26.14 0.53
C ALA A 384 0.84 -25.85 0.14
N LEU A 385 1.15 -24.63 -0.31
CA LEU A 385 2.49 -24.21 -0.71
C LEU A 385 3.23 -23.38 0.37
N LEU A 386 2.62 -23.17 1.54
CA LEU A 386 3.27 -22.49 2.65
C LEU A 386 4.14 -23.46 3.46
N PRO A 387 5.28 -23.00 4.02
CA PRO A 387 6.12 -23.83 4.89
C PRO A 387 5.29 -24.42 6.03
N LYS A 388 5.42 -25.71 6.34
CA LYS A 388 4.74 -26.27 7.51
C LYS A 388 5.28 -25.59 8.76
N THR A 389 4.41 -24.99 9.55
CA THR A 389 4.76 -24.49 10.88
C THR A 389 5.28 -25.69 11.69
N THR A 390 6.49 -25.55 12.26
CA THR A 390 7.16 -26.60 13.03
C THR A 390 6.54 -26.80 14.40
#